data_AF-A0A374NYR0-F1
#
_entry.id   AF-A0A374NYR0-F1
#
_cell.length_a   1.000
_cell.length_b   1.000
_cell.length_c   1.000
_cell.angle_alpha   90.00
_cell.angle_beta   90.00
_cell.angle_gamma   90.00
#
_symmetry.space_group_name_H-M   'P 1'
#
loop_
_entity.id
_entity.type
_entity.pdbx_description
1 polymer ?
#
loop_
_entity_poly.entity_id
_entity_poly.type
_entity_poly.pdbx_seq_one_letter_code
_entity_poly.pdbx_strand_id
1 'polypeptide(L)'
;MKHSKLYACLSYLSILIIIPALVPGKDSFVRFHLNQGLLLLIANILFGCISFIPHMTLAGDLLNCIVLILAVMGIVSAIQGQKKKLPVIGRIQLIR
;
A
#
# COMPACT_ATOMS: atom_id res chain seq x y z
N MET A 1 -7.55 -19.06 -1.34
CA MET A 1 -8.30 -17.77 -1.35
C MET A 1 -8.28 -17.03 -0.01
N LYS A 2 -8.67 -17.62 1.13
CA LYS A 2 -8.69 -16.90 2.42
C LYS A 2 -7.32 -16.30 2.81
N HIS A 3 -6.25 -17.10 2.70
CA HIS A 3 -4.88 -16.64 2.97
C HIS A 3 -4.42 -15.55 1.98
N SER A 4 -4.71 -15.68 0.69
CA SER A 4 -4.37 -14.66 -0.31
C SER A 4 -5.02 -13.30 -0.01
N LYS A 5 -6.29 -13.30 0.44
CA LYS A 5 -6.98 -12.07 0.86
C LYS A 5 -6.33 -11.45 2.10
N LEU A 6 -6.00 -12.27 3.11
CA LEU A 6 -5.29 -11.80 4.30
C LEU A 6 -3.95 -11.14 3.93
N TYR A 7 -3.12 -11.82 3.13
CA TYR A 7 -1.82 -11.29 2.68
C TYR A 7 -1.95 -10.02 1.84
N ALA A 8 -2.98 -9.94 1.00
CA ALA A 8 -3.30 -8.72 0.25
C ALA A 8 -3.67 -7.56 1.17
N CYS A 9 -4.50 -7.77 2.21
CA CYS A 9 -4.83 -6.73 3.19
C CYS A 9 -3.59 -6.28 3.97
N LEU A 10 -2.76 -7.22 4.44
CA LEU A 10 -1.54 -6.91 5.18
C LEU A 10 -0.55 -6.05 4.38
N SER A 11 -0.60 -6.14 3.04
CA SER A 11 0.24 -5.32 2.17
C SER A 11 -0.01 -3.81 2.33
N TYR A 12 -1.18 -3.42 2.82
CA TYR A 12 -1.57 -2.01 3.00
C TYR A 12 -1.35 -1.49 4.43
N LEU A 13 -0.89 -2.33 5.36
CA LEU A 13 -0.74 -1.97 6.78
C LEU A 13 0.73 -1.67 7.14
N SER A 14 1.34 -0.75 6.37
CA SER A 14 2.70 -0.25 6.58
C SER A 14 3.72 -1.36 6.82
N ILE A 15 4.29 -1.45 8.03
CA ILE A 15 5.34 -2.41 8.38
C ILE A 15 4.92 -3.88 8.18
N LEU A 16 3.61 -4.17 8.26
CA LEU A 16 3.10 -5.52 8.08
C LEU A 16 3.27 -6.05 6.67
N ILE A 17 3.66 -5.22 5.69
CA ILE A 17 4.01 -5.63 4.33
C ILE A 17 5.14 -6.67 4.28
N ILE A 18 5.99 -6.73 5.32
CA ILE A 18 7.07 -7.72 5.43
C ILE A 18 6.50 -9.14 5.42
N ILE A 19 5.32 -9.36 6.03
CA ILE A 19 4.67 -10.67 6.07
C ILE A 19 4.36 -11.17 4.65
N PRO A 20 3.50 -10.52 3.84
CA PRO A 20 3.24 -10.96 2.47
C PRO A 20 4.48 -10.88 1.55
N ALA A 21 5.47 -10.04 1.86
CA ALA A 21 6.73 -10.00 1.13
C ALA A 21 7.56 -11.29 1.30
N LEU A 22 7.56 -11.89 2.48
CA LEU A 22 8.32 -13.10 2.79
C LEU A 22 7.57 -14.41 2.49
N VAL A 23 6.26 -14.36 2.20
CA VAL A 23 5.49 -15.56 1.83
C VAL A 23 6.02 -16.17 0.52
N PRO A 24 6.52 -17.43 0.54
CA PRO A 24 6.96 -18.11 -0.67
C PRO A 24 5.75 -18.54 -1.52
N GLY A 25 5.94 -18.67 -2.83
CA GLY A 25 4.90 -19.15 -3.74
C GLY A 25 3.67 -18.23 -3.87
N LYS A 26 3.78 -16.96 -3.49
CA LYS A 26 2.68 -15.99 -3.53
C LYS A 26 2.09 -15.84 -4.94
N ASP A 27 0.77 -15.95 -5.03
CA ASP A 27 0.01 -15.86 -6.27
C ASP A 27 0.00 -14.44 -6.87
N SER A 28 -0.51 -14.32 -8.11
CA SER A 28 -0.55 -13.04 -8.82
C SER A 28 -1.49 -12.00 -8.18
N PHE A 29 -2.36 -12.39 -7.25
CA PHE A 29 -3.23 -11.49 -6.49
C PHE A 29 -2.50 -10.89 -5.29
N VAL A 30 -1.78 -11.70 -4.53
CA VAL A 30 -0.90 -11.20 -3.47
C VAL A 30 0.18 -10.31 -4.06
N ARG A 31 0.82 -10.68 -5.18
CA ARG A 31 1.84 -9.81 -5.84
C ARG A 31 1.28 -8.46 -6.25
N PHE A 32 0.05 -8.43 -6.77
CA PHE A 32 -0.61 -7.19 -7.18
C PHE A 32 -0.81 -6.24 -5.99
N HIS A 33 -1.40 -6.72 -4.89
CA HIS A 33 -1.63 -5.92 -3.70
C HIS A 33 -0.33 -5.57 -2.97
N LEU A 34 0.65 -6.47 -2.96
CA LEU A 34 1.99 -6.23 -2.42
C LEU A 34 2.69 -5.09 -3.14
N ASN A 35 2.60 -5.04 -4.47
CA ASN A 35 3.18 -3.95 -5.27
C ASN A 35 2.56 -2.59 -4.93
N GLN A 36 1.22 -2.53 -4.83
CA GLN A 36 0.54 -1.28 -4.48
C GLN A 36 0.81 -0.86 -3.04
N GLY A 37 0.78 -1.80 -2.11
CA GLY A 37 1.12 -1.58 -0.71
C GLY A 37 2.54 -1.04 -0.53
N LEU A 38 3.50 -1.58 -1.28
CA LEU A 38 4.90 -1.12 -1.24
C LEU A 38 5.03 0.33 -1.74
N LEU A 39 4.34 0.68 -2.82
CA LEU A 39 4.30 2.06 -3.32
C LEU A 39 3.69 3.01 -2.30
N LEU A 40 2.62 2.61 -1.62
CA LEU A 40 2.01 3.43 -0.56
C LEU A 40 2.93 3.56 0.66
N LEU A 41 3.66 2.50 1.04
CA LEU A 41 4.66 2.58 2.12
C LEU A 41 5.76 3.57 1.78
N ILE A 42 6.29 3.53 0.55
CA ILE A 42 7.30 4.49 0.08
C ILE A 42 6.73 5.91 0.12
N ALA A 43 5.52 6.12 -0.38
CA ALA A 43 4.85 7.43 -0.33
C ALA A 43 4.66 7.93 1.11
N ASN A 44 4.21 7.05 2.03
CA ASN A 44 4.03 7.37 3.44
C ASN A 44 5.33 7.83 4.10
N ILE A 45 6.45 7.16 3.83
CA ILE A 45 7.77 7.55 4.34
C ILE A 45 8.19 8.90 3.76
N LEU A 46 8.10 9.09 2.44
CA LEU A 46 8.48 10.35 1.78
C LEU A 46 7.66 11.53 2.29
N PHE A 47 6.35 11.37 2.42
CA PHE A 47 5.48 12.44 2.93
C PHE A 47 5.65 12.67 4.43
N GLY A 48 5.92 11.62 5.21
CA GLY A 48 6.33 11.75 6.60
C GLY A 48 7.61 12.58 6.77
N CYS A 49 8.60 12.41 5.87
CA CYS A 49 9.80 13.25 5.85
C CYS A 49 9.48 14.74 5.64
N ILE A 50 8.47 15.07 4.83
CA ILE A 50 8.04 16.47 4.62
C ILE A 50 7.53 17.10 5.91
N SER A 51 6.87 16.32 6.79
CA SER A 51 6.35 16.84 8.05
C SER A 51 7.43 17.35 9.02
N PHE A 52 8.70 16.95 8.83
CA PHE A 52 9.85 17.44 9.61
C PHE A 52 10.44 18.76 9.11
N ILE A 53 10.05 19.24 7.93
CA ILE A 53 10.51 20.52 7.41
C ILE A 53 9.75 21.65 8.15
N PRO A 54 10.43 22.67 8.69
CA PRO A 54 9.78 23.80 9.36
C PRO A 54 8.68 24.41 8.48
N HIS A 55 7.52 24.67 9.07
CA HIS A 55 6.31 25.21 8.40
C HIS A 55 5.63 24.28 7.37
N MET A 56 6.11 23.05 7.13
CA MET A 56 5.49 22.11 6.18
C MET A 56 4.70 20.96 6.82
N THR A 57 4.62 20.89 8.15
CA THR A 57 3.96 19.81 8.89
C THR A 57 2.54 19.53 8.38
N LEU A 58 1.70 20.57 8.24
CA LEU A 58 0.34 20.43 7.74
C LEU A 58 0.27 19.81 6.33
N ALA A 59 1.22 20.17 5.45
CA ALA A 59 1.26 19.66 4.09
C ALA A 59 1.65 18.17 4.06
N GLY A 60 2.65 17.78 4.85
CA GLY A 60 3.05 16.38 4.99
C GLY A 60 1.92 15.51 5.58
N ASP A 61 1.20 16.02 6.57
CA ASP A 61 0.08 15.32 7.19
C ASP A 61 -1.10 15.15 6.22
N LEU A 62 -1.41 16.18 5.43
CA LEU A 62 -2.45 16.10 4.40
C LEU A 62 -2.12 15.07 3.31
N LEU A 63 -0.86 15.00 2.89
CA LEU A 63 -0.40 14.00 1.94
C LEU A 63 -0.48 12.58 2.52
N ASN A 64 -0.12 12.39 3.80
CA ASN A 64 -0.28 11.11 4.48
C ASN A 64 -1.76 10.71 4.65
N CYS A 65 -2.68 11.67 4.85
CA CYS A 65 -4.12 11.40 4.81
C CYS A 65 -4.57 10.84 3.46
N ILE A 66 -4.04 11.36 2.34
CA ILE A 66 -4.33 10.81 1.01
C ILE A 66 -3.82 9.37 0.89
N VAL A 67 -2.61 9.10 1.38
CA VAL A 67 -2.04 7.73 1.40
C VAL A 67 -2.93 6.78 2.20
N LEU A 68 -3.44 7.21 3.36
CA LEU A 68 -4.36 6.43 4.18
C LEU A 68 -5.66 6.10 3.43
N ILE A 69 -6.24 7.06 2.73
CA ILE A 69 -7.45 6.85 1.90
C ILE A 69 -7.18 5.79 0.82
N LEU A 70 -6.04 5.90 0.12
CA LEU A 70 -5.64 4.93 -0.91
C LEU A 70 -5.39 3.54 -0.30
N ALA A 71 -4.80 3.46 0.88
CA ALA A 71 -4.61 2.19 1.59
C ALA A 71 -5.95 1.53 1.92
N VAL A 72 -6.93 2.28 2.44
CA VAL A 72 -8.30 1.79 2.71
C VAL A 72 -8.97 1.29 1.43
N MET A 73 -8.88 2.04 0.32
CA MET A 73 -9.39 1.60 -0.98
C MET A 73 -8.76 0.27 -1.44
N GLY A 74 -7.44 0.12 -1.21
CA GLY A 74 -6.70 -1.10 -1.50
C GLY A 74 -7.18 -2.30 -0.68
N ILE A 75 -7.39 -2.09 0.63
CA ILE A 75 -7.95 -3.10 1.55
C ILE A 75 -9.35 -3.53 1.13
N VAL A 76 -10.23 -2.58 0.78
CA VAL A 76 -11.58 -2.90 0.28
C VAL A 76 -11.52 -3.77 -0.97
N SER A 77 -10.66 -3.42 -1.94
CA SER A 77 -10.45 -4.23 -3.15
C SER A 77 -9.92 -5.63 -2.81
N ALA A 78 -9.00 -5.74 -1.83
CA ALA A 78 -8.43 -7.02 -1.40
C ALA A 78 -9.50 -7.92 -0.75
N ILE A 79 -10.34 -7.38 0.12
CA ILE A 79 -11.47 -8.10 0.76
C ILE A 79 -12.45 -8.60 -0.31
N GLN A 80 -12.74 -7.77 -1.31
CA GLN A 80 -13.59 -8.11 -2.45
C GLN A 80 -12.94 -9.10 -3.42
N GLY A 81 -11.63 -9.37 -3.31
CA GLY A 81 -10.90 -10.29 -4.19
C GLY A 81 -10.61 -9.71 -5.58
N GLN A 82 -10.57 -8.38 -5.70
CA GLN A 82 -10.38 -7.69 -6.97
C GLN A 82 -8.96 -7.12 -7.08
N LYS A 83 -8.37 -7.18 -8.28
CA LYS A 83 -7.11 -6.49 -8.61
C LYS A 83 -7.39 -5.08 -9.15
N LYS A 84 -8.01 -4.22 -8.33
CA LYS A 84 -8.37 -2.86 -8.73
C LYS A 84 -7.16 -1.93 -8.57
N LYS A 85 -6.77 -1.28 -9.67
CA LYS A 85 -5.70 -0.28 -9.65
C LYS A 85 -6.14 0.96 -8.88
N LEU A 86 -5.47 1.25 -7.77
CA LEU A 86 -5.53 2.55 -7.09
C LEU A 86 -5.25 3.74 -8.03
N PRO A 87 -5.93 4.89 -7.81
CA PRO A 87 -5.62 6.14 -8.47
C PRO A 87 -4.14 6.53 -8.32
N VAL A 88 -3.61 7.27 -9.30
CA VAL A 88 -2.24 7.83 -9.34
C VAL A 88 -1.12 6.77 -9.45
N ILE A 89 -1.10 5.76 -8.57
CA ILE A 89 0.00 4.78 -8.47
C ILE A 89 -0.27 3.46 -9.18
N GLY A 90 -1.50 3.19 -9.63
CA GLY A 90 -1.91 1.88 -10.15
C GLY A 90 -1.23 1.43 -11.45
N ARG A 91 -0.45 2.30 -12.11
CA ARG A 91 0.34 1.96 -13.30
C ARG A 91 1.81 1.63 -13.00
N ILE A 92 2.27 1.88 -11.78
CA ILE A 92 3.67 1.67 -11.39
C ILE A 92 3.84 0.22 -10.91
N GLN A 93 4.87 -0.47 -11.42
CA GLN A 93 5.14 -1.86 -11.09
C GLN A 93 6.60 -2.04 -10.65
N LEU A 94 6.77 -2.30 -9.36
CA LEU A 94 8.04 -2.62 -8.69
C LEU A 94 8.24 -4.14 -8.56
N ILE A 95 7.16 -4.90 -8.39
CA ILE A 95 7.20 -6.36 -8.19
C ILE A 95 6.67 -7.05 -9.46
N ARG A 96 7.45 -8.00 -9.99
CA ARG A 96 7.09 -8.84 -11.15
C ARG A 96 6.44 -10.16 -10.75
#